data_AF-A0A9X3IUD4-F1
#
_entry.id   AF-A0A9X3IUD4-F1
#
_cell.length_a   1.000
_cell.length_b   1.000
_cell.length_c   1.000
_cell.angle_alpha   90.00
_cell.angle_beta   90.00
_cell.angle_gamma   90.00
#
_symmetry.space_group_name_H-M   'P 1'
#
loop_
_entity.id
_entity.type
_entity.pdbx_description
1 polymer ?
#
loop_
_entity_poly.entity_id
_entity_poly.type
_entity_poly.pdbx_seq_one_letter_code
_entity_poly.pdbx_strand_id
1 'polypeptide(L)'
;MQNPLKHYSLRLTLRSPIISLGQRRPRAFDLFFGELVRDDDVTCAAANVYAVRLGAEAVQYPRAAARIGSEYLVRVCDDALTRDGHVQEEIADCFWHPVTDVYVLDGLTGAFEAAERPVLLGLFVQTMWAALSRDSGILFLDVPAAELPFWRHLMGAEQLSGFVVAGGDELARNDSSRRAPGFEDYAALAKLHGRSATGRN
;
A
#
# COMPACT_ATOMS: atom_id res chain seq x y z
N MET A 1 -8.93 -6.84 -27.79
CA MET A 1 -8.51 -5.90 -26.74
C MET A 1 -7.14 -6.32 -26.24
N GLN A 2 -6.11 -5.54 -26.51
CA GLN A 2 -4.78 -5.75 -25.93
C GLN A 2 -4.86 -5.46 -24.43
N ASN A 3 -4.21 -6.29 -23.62
CA ASN A 3 -4.13 -6.08 -22.19
C ASN A 3 -3.32 -4.78 -21.94
N PRO A 4 -3.91 -3.70 -21.40
CA PRO A 4 -3.17 -2.44 -21.16
C PRO A 4 -1.99 -2.65 -20.19
N LEU A 5 -1.98 -3.76 -19.45
CA LEU A 5 -0.89 -4.20 -18.59
C LEU A 5 0.38 -4.62 -19.32
N LYS A 6 0.34 -4.80 -20.65
CA LYS A 6 1.55 -5.12 -21.43
C LYS A 6 2.56 -3.98 -21.48
N HIS A 7 2.14 -2.78 -21.12
CA HIS A 7 2.97 -1.58 -21.23
C HIS A 7 3.58 -1.11 -19.91
N TYR A 8 3.36 -1.83 -18.81
CA TYR A 8 3.80 -1.44 -17.49
C TYR A 8 4.46 -2.60 -16.77
N SER A 9 5.52 -2.30 -16.03
CA SER A 9 6.27 -3.24 -15.21
C SER A 9 6.48 -2.68 -13.81
N LEU A 10 6.49 -3.55 -12.81
CA LEU A 10 6.84 -3.19 -11.44
C LEU A 10 8.35 -3.40 -11.25
N ARG A 11 9.03 -2.34 -10.81
CA ARG A 11 10.42 -2.41 -10.34
C ARG A 11 10.41 -2.28 -8.83
N LEU A 12 10.75 -3.37 -8.13
CA LEU A 12 10.96 -3.36 -6.69
C LEU A 12 12.44 -3.36 -6.38
N THR A 13 12.91 -2.27 -5.77
CA THR A 13 14.28 -2.17 -5.28
C THR A 13 14.28 -2.31 -3.77
N LEU A 14 14.83 -3.41 -3.24
CA LEU A 14 15.05 -3.55 -1.81
C LEU A 14 16.07 -2.48 -1.36
N ARG A 15 15.59 -1.45 -0.66
CA ARG A 15 16.41 -0.44 -0.01
C ARG A 15 16.56 -0.85 1.45
N SER A 16 17.43 -1.83 1.70
CA SER A 16 17.80 -2.18 3.08
C SER A 16 18.20 -0.92 3.85
N PRO A 17 17.71 -0.68 5.09
CA PRO A 17 18.16 0.47 5.84
C PRO A 17 19.65 0.38 6.15
N ILE A 18 20.29 1.53 5.96
CA ILE A 18 21.59 2.00 6.43
C ILE A 18 21.84 1.48 7.85
N ILE A 19 22.68 0.45 7.95
CA ILE A 19 23.23 0.01 9.23
C ILE A 19 24.08 1.19 9.74
N SER A 20 23.80 1.71 10.94
CA SER A 20 24.81 2.47 11.66
C SER A 20 25.99 1.51 11.87
N LEU A 21 27.06 1.69 11.10
CA LEU A 21 28.31 0.93 11.18
C LEU A 21 28.62 0.62 12.65
N GLY A 22 28.52 -0.66 13.04
CA GLY A 22 29.01 -1.14 14.33
C GLY A 22 28.03 -1.87 15.27
N GLN A 23 26.72 -1.93 15.02
CA GLN A 23 25.82 -2.71 15.88
C GLN A 23 24.89 -3.63 15.08
N ARG A 24 24.98 -4.95 15.33
CA ARG A 24 23.98 -5.97 14.93
C ARG A 24 22.67 -5.73 15.70
N ARG A 25 21.95 -4.63 15.42
CA ARG A 25 20.61 -4.43 15.99
C ARG A 25 19.57 -5.18 15.17
N PRO A 26 18.53 -5.74 15.81
CA PRO A 26 17.39 -6.32 15.12
C PRO A 26 16.74 -5.27 14.21
N ARG A 27 16.37 -5.69 12.99
CA ARG A 27 15.77 -4.83 11.97
C ARG A 27 14.26 -4.79 12.17
N ALA A 28 13.70 -3.59 12.31
CA ALA A 28 12.26 -3.39 12.50
C ALA A 28 11.47 -3.54 11.19
N PHE A 29 12.05 -3.12 10.07
CA PHE A 29 11.40 -3.09 8.76
C PHE A 29 12.36 -3.57 7.68
N ASP A 30 11.81 -4.26 6.69
CA ASP A 30 12.41 -4.32 5.36
C ASP A 30 11.77 -3.21 4.50
N LEU A 31 12.59 -2.44 3.80
CA LEU A 31 12.13 -1.30 2.99
C LEU A 31 12.35 -1.62 1.52
N PHE A 32 11.28 -1.52 0.74
CA PHE A 32 11.30 -1.57 -0.71
C PHE A 32 10.94 -0.19 -1.26
N PHE A 33 11.64 0.21 -2.31
CA PHE A 33 11.20 1.29 -3.18
C PHE A 33 10.56 0.66 -4.40
N GLY A 34 9.24 0.86 -4.53
CA GLY A 34 8.47 0.34 -5.65
C GLY A 34 8.24 1.43 -6.69
N GLU A 35 8.46 1.08 -7.95
CA GLU A 35 8.20 1.96 -9.10
C GLU A 35 7.32 1.23 -10.11
N LEU A 36 6.28 1.91 -10.61
CA LEU A 36 5.55 1.48 -11.80
C LEU A 36 6.20 2.15 -13.01
N VAL A 37 6.78 1.36 -13.89
CA VAL A 37 7.56 1.81 -15.04
C VAL A 37 6.86 1.42 -16.33
N ARG A 38 6.65 2.38 -17.23
CA ARG A 38 6.09 2.14 -18.57
C ARG A 38 7.16 1.58 -19.51
N ASP A 39 6.77 0.95 -20.62
CA ASP A 39 7.69 0.35 -21.62
C ASP A 39 8.78 1.31 -22.15
N ASP A 40 8.54 2.61 -22.14
CA ASP A 40 9.51 3.64 -22.53
C ASP A 40 10.40 4.11 -21.36
N ASP A 41 10.46 3.33 -20.28
CA ASP A 41 11.23 3.54 -19.04
C ASP A 41 10.82 4.80 -18.23
N VAL A 42 9.65 5.36 -18.53
CA VAL A 42 9.07 6.44 -17.74
C VAL A 42 8.49 5.88 -16.44
N THR A 43 8.94 6.45 -15.31
CA THR A 43 8.36 6.15 -14.00
C THR A 43 7.03 6.87 -13.84
N CYS A 44 5.95 6.10 -13.80
CA CYS A 44 4.59 6.62 -13.67
C CYS A 44 4.20 6.78 -12.20
N ALA A 45 4.56 5.81 -11.35
CA ALA A 45 4.24 5.80 -9.92
C ALA A 45 5.45 5.38 -9.11
N ALA A 46 5.56 5.88 -7.88
CA ALA A 46 6.54 5.39 -6.91
C ALA A 46 6.02 5.47 -5.48
N ALA A 47 6.44 4.54 -4.63
CA ALA A 47 6.19 4.57 -3.19
C ALA A 47 7.28 3.85 -2.39
N ASN A 48 7.39 4.22 -1.12
CA ASN A 48 8.08 3.41 -0.14
C ASN A 48 7.12 2.34 0.39
N VAL A 49 7.61 1.10 0.49
CA VAL A 49 6.86 -0.02 1.07
C VAL A 49 7.68 -0.58 2.22
N TYR A 50 7.15 -0.44 3.42
CA TYR A 50 7.74 -0.98 4.64
C TYR A 50 7.05 -2.29 4.98
N ALA A 51 7.79 -3.39 4.98
CA ALA A 51 7.36 -4.67 5.53
C ALA A 51 7.80 -4.75 7.00
N VAL A 52 6.83 -4.81 7.93
CA VAL A 52 7.11 -4.86 9.36
C VAL A 52 7.57 -6.26 9.76
N ARG A 53 8.67 -6.35 10.49
CA ARG A 53 9.23 -7.62 10.95
C ARG A 53 8.65 -8.03 12.30
N LEU A 54 7.49 -8.68 12.26
CA LEU A 54 6.74 -9.12 13.45
C LEU A 54 7.62 -9.92 14.44
N GLY A 55 7.39 -9.70 15.74
CA GLY A 55 8.04 -10.43 16.83
C GLY A 55 9.54 -10.16 16.98
N ALA A 56 10.09 -9.10 16.36
CA ALA A 56 11.49 -8.77 16.50
C ALA A 56 11.83 -8.31 17.94
N GLU A 57 12.66 -9.09 18.63
CA GLU A 57 13.08 -8.79 20.00
C GLU A 57 13.75 -7.41 20.12
N ALA A 58 13.47 -6.69 21.21
CA ALA A 58 14.06 -5.40 21.54
C ALA A 58 13.89 -4.29 20.48
N VAL A 59 12.94 -4.44 19.55
CA VAL A 59 12.55 -3.38 18.60
C VAL A 59 11.57 -2.42 19.27
N GLN A 60 11.78 -1.12 19.02
CA GLN A 60 10.81 -0.07 19.32
C GLN A 60 10.33 0.49 17.98
N TYR A 61 9.24 -0.04 17.42
CA TYR A 61 8.80 0.28 16.06
C TYR A 61 8.57 1.78 15.83
N PRO A 62 7.87 2.53 16.71
CA PRO A 62 7.67 3.97 16.50
C PRO A 62 8.99 4.73 16.45
N ARG A 63 9.94 4.39 17.33
CA ARG A 63 11.27 5.00 17.34
C ARG A 63 12.08 4.63 16.09
N ALA A 64 11.94 3.41 15.59
CA ALA A 64 12.58 2.98 14.35
C ALA A 64 12.00 3.73 13.14
N ALA A 65 10.68 3.90 13.09
CA ALA A 65 9.99 4.67 12.06
C ALA A 65 10.40 6.15 12.07
N ALA A 66 10.47 6.76 13.26
CA ALA A 66 10.90 8.15 13.41
C ALA A 66 12.33 8.39 12.91
N ARG A 67 13.22 7.40 13.05
CA ARG A 67 14.60 7.47 12.51
C ARG A 67 14.66 7.37 10.99
N ILE A 68 13.66 6.74 10.36
CA ILE A 68 13.50 6.71 8.91
C ILE A 68 12.97 8.06 8.41
N GLY A 69 12.20 8.77 9.25
CA GLY A 69 11.61 10.07 8.92
C GLY A 69 10.23 9.98 8.27
N SER A 70 9.58 8.82 8.34
CA SER A 70 8.19 8.65 7.87
C SER A 70 7.21 8.92 9.00
N GLU A 71 6.49 10.03 8.94
CA GLU A 71 5.45 10.39 9.91
C GLU A 71 4.27 9.42 9.86
N TYR A 72 3.89 8.98 8.66
CA TYR A 72 2.80 8.01 8.49
C TYR A 72 3.17 6.65 9.12
N LEU A 73 4.38 6.15 8.89
CA LEU A 73 4.85 4.90 9.49
C LEU A 73 4.91 5.01 11.02
N VAL A 74 5.33 6.15 11.58
CA VAL A 74 5.30 6.39 13.04
C VAL A 74 3.89 6.22 13.57
N ARG A 75 2.90 6.87 12.95
CA ARG A 75 1.50 6.78 13.37
C ARG A 75 0.96 5.36 13.28
N VAL A 76 1.24 4.63 12.20
CA VAL A 76 0.86 3.21 12.10
C VAL A 76 1.48 2.41 13.24
N CYS A 77 2.77 2.62 13.53
CA CYS A 77 3.47 1.90 14.60
C CYS A 77 2.95 2.24 16.01
N ASP A 78 2.50 3.47 16.25
CA ASP A 78 1.98 3.92 17.54
C ASP A 78 0.52 3.50 17.75
N ASP A 79 -0.32 3.67 16.73
CA ASP A 79 -1.77 3.62 16.88
C ASP A 79 -2.41 2.33 16.34
N ALA A 80 -1.75 1.63 15.42
CA ALA A 80 -2.33 0.46 14.74
C ALA A 80 -1.59 -0.85 15.04
N LEU A 81 -0.37 -0.79 15.60
CA LEU A 81 0.43 -1.96 15.94
C LEU A 81 0.57 -2.13 17.46
N THR A 82 0.77 -3.38 17.87
CA THR A 82 1.18 -3.76 19.22
C THR A 82 2.68 -3.55 19.39
N ARG A 83 3.17 -3.67 20.63
CA ARG A 83 4.61 -3.57 20.94
C ARG A 83 5.47 -4.54 20.12
N ASP A 84 4.94 -5.70 19.77
CA ASP A 84 5.65 -6.74 19.03
C ASP A 84 5.51 -6.58 17.50
N GLY A 85 4.78 -5.54 17.05
CA GLY A 85 4.61 -5.17 15.64
C GLY A 85 3.39 -5.81 14.97
N HIS A 86 2.63 -6.64 15.69
CA HIS A 86 1.37 -7.19 15.19
C HIS A 86 0.31 -6.10 15.10
N VAL A 87 -0.67 -6.27 14.23
CA VAL A 87 -1.84 -5.38 14.18
C VAL A 87 -2.62 -5.47 15.49
N GLN A 88 -3.14 -4.36 15.99
CA GLN A 88 -4.02 -4.34 17.15
C GLN A 88 -5.30 -5.15 16.88
N GLU A 89 -5.82 -5.84 17.91
CA GLU A 89 -6.99 -6.73 17.81
C GLU A 89 -8.20 -6.05 17.17
N GLU A 90 -8.48 -4.80 17.53
CA GLU A 90 -9.58 -3.99 16.98
C GLU A 90 -9.56 -3.86 15.46
N ILE A 91 -8.35 -3.76 14.86
CA ILE A 91 -8.17 -3.71 13.41
C ILE A 91 -8.13 -5.14 12.84
N ALA A 92 -7.45 -6.07 13.53
CA ALA A 92 -7.29 -7.44 13.08
C ALA A 92 -8.63 -8.19 12.96
N ASP A 93 -9.56 -7.97 13.90
CA ASP A 93 -10.89 -8.60 13.93
C ASP A 93 -11.78 -8.22 12.74
N CYS A 94 -11.44 -7.13 12.03
CA CYS A 94 -12.11 -6.75 10.79
C CYS A 94 -11.74 -7.66 9.62
N PHE A 95 -10.68 -8.47 9.76
CA PHE A 95 -10.22 -9.40 8.74
C PHE A 95 -10.55 -10.84 9.13
N TRP A 96 -11.01 -11.62 8.16
CA TRP A 96 -11.48 -12.99 8.38
C TRP A 96 -10.36 -14.01 8.63
N HIS A 97 -9.10 -13.57 8.57
CA HIS A 97 -7.92 -14.40 8.74
C HIS A 97 -6.92 -13.82 9.72
N PRO A 98 -6.04 -14.68 10.28
CA PRO A 98 -4.88 -14.22 11.02
C PRO A 98 -3.98 -13.37 10.12
N VAL A 99 -3.73 -12.12 10.52
CA VAL A 99 -2.78 -11.25 9.83
C VAL A 99 -1.36 -11.75 10.09
N THR A 100 -0.68 -12.23 9.06
CA THR A 100 0.70 -12.77 9.17
C THR A 100 1.77 -11.78 8.76
N ASP A 101 1.41 -10.80 7.94
CA ASP A 101 2.33 -9.84 7.35
C ASP A 101 1.70 -8.45 7.37
N VAL A 102 2.52 -7.44 7.68
CA VAL A 102 2.08 -6.04 7.74
C VAL A 102 2.92 -5.22 6.79
N TYR A 103 2.24 -4.56 5.86
CA TYR A 103 2.84 -3.66 4.88
C TYR A 103 2.32 -2.25 5.08
N VAL A 104 3.21 -1.27 5.03
CA VAL A 104 2.87 0.16 5.07
C VAL A 104 3.37 0.80 3.79
N LEU A 105 2.44 1.29 2.99
CA LEU A 105 2.72 2.00 1.74
C LEU A 105 2.61 3.50 1.99
N ASP A 106 3.75 4.17 1.82
CA ASP A 106 3.96 5.55 2.23
C ASP A 106 4.54 6.37 1.07
N GLY A 107 4.13 7.65 1.00
CA GLY A 107 4.61 8.57 -0.01
C GLY A 107 4.24 8.14 -1.43
N LEU A 108 2.99 7.69 -1.62
CA LEU A 108 2.49 7.29 -2.93
C LEU A 108 2.46 8.52 -3.86
N THR A 109 3.42 8.56 -4.78
CA THR A 109 3.58 9.63 -5.75
C THR A 109 3.39 9.09 -7.15
N GLY A 110 3.01 9.96 -8.08
CA GLY A 110 3.14 9.63 -9.48
C GLY A 110 2.97 10.82 -10.39
N ALA A 111 3.68 10.75 -11.51
CA ALA A 111 3.60 11.70 -12.60
C ALA A 111 2.49 11.21 -13.54
N PHE A 112 1.26 11.55 -13.18
CA PHE A 112 0.07 11.15 -13.94
C PHE A 112 -0.63 12.38 -14.50
N GLU A 113 -1.24 12.23 -15.66
CA GLU A 113 -2.41 13.05 -15.96
C GLU A 113 -3.51 12.72 -14.94
N ALA A 114 -4.24 13.74 -14.46
CA ALA A 114 -5.22 13.56 -13.37
C ALA A 114 -6.29 12.49 -13.67
N ALA A 115 -6.59 12.25 -14.95
CA ALA A 115 -7.53 11.24 -15.40
C ALA A 115 -7.01 9.80 -15.26
N GLU A 116 -5.70 9.60 -15.26
CA GLU A 116 -5.04 8.27 -15.27
C GLU A 116 -4.55 7.85 -13.88
N ARG A 117 -4.40 8.82 -12.96
CA ARG A 117 -3.86 8.60 -11.62
C ARG A 117 -4.50 7.41 -10.90
N PRO A 118 -5.83 7.29 -10.76
CA PRO A 118 -6.40 6.17 -10.01
C PRO A 118 -6.11 4.81 -10.65
N VAL A 119 -6.11 4.73 -11.98
CA VAL A 119 -5.82 3.49 -12.73
C VAL A 119 -4.40 3.01 -12.41
N LEU A 120 -3.43 3.90 -12.55
CA LEU A 120 -2.01 3.58 -12.41
C LEU A 120 -1.63 3.34 -10.96
N LEU A 121 -2.24 4.05 -10.01
CA LEU A 121 -2.11 3.77 -8.59
C LEU A 121 -2.67 2.40 -8.22
N GLY A 122 -3.85 2.06 -8.76
CA GLY A 122 -4.45 0.77 -8.52
C GLY A 122 -3.60 -0.38 -9.08
N LEU A 123 -3.10 -0.21 -10.30
CA LEU A 123 -2.17 -1.15 -10.91
C LEU A 123 -0.88 -1.32 -10.08
N PHE A 124 -0.29 -0.20 -9.65
CA PHE A 124 0.92 -0.21 -8.84
C PHE A 124 0.72 -0.99 -7.54
N VAL A 125 -0.34 -0.68 -6.79
CA VAL A 125 -0.63 -1.33 -5.50
C VAL A 125 -0.96 -2.81 -5.70
N GLN A 126 -1.76 -3.17 -6.71
CA GLN A 126 -2.06 -4.58 -6.99
C GLN A 126 -0.81 -5.39 -7.37
N THR A 127 0.04 -4.84 -8.24
CA THR A 127 1.27 -5.53 -8.68
C THR A 127 2.26 -5.65 -7.53
N MET A 128 2.38 -4.60 -6.71
CA MET A 128 3.21 -4.62 -5.50
C MET A 128 2.70 -5.66 -4.50
N TRP A 129 1.40 -5.71 -4.26
CA TRP A 129 0.78 -6.68 -3.36
C TRP A 129 1.03 -8.11 -3.81
N ALA A 130 0.80 -8.39 -5.10
CA ALA A 130 1.06 -9.72 -5.69
C ALA A 130 2.53 -10.14 -5.61
N ALA A 131 3.46 -9.18 -5.60
CA ALA A 131 4.89 -9.44 -5.50
C ALA A 131 5.38 -9.65 -4.05
N LEU A 132 4.73 -9.00 -3.07
CA LEU A 132 5.19 -8.99 -1.67
C LEU A 132 4.39 -9.93 -0.77
N SER A 133 3.07 -9.97 -0.91
CA SER A 133 2.20 -10.63 0.06
C SER A 133 1.93 -12.10 -0.27
N ARG A 134 1.83 -12.90 0.78
CA ARG A 134 1.07 -14.15 0.79
C ARG A 134 -0.36 -13.81 1.24
N ASP A 135 -1.35 -14.64 0.93
CA ASP A 135 -2.78 -14.30 0.99
C ASP A 135 -3.26 -13.63 2.31
N SER A 136 -2.56 -13.81 3.43
CA SER A 136 -2.91 -13.36 4.78
C SER A 136 -2.24 -12.04 5.26
N GLY A 137 -1.80 -11.18 4.35
CA GLY A 137 -1.21 -9.87 4.68
C GLY A 137 -2.25 -8.76 4.88
N ILE A 138 -1.83 -7.67 5.55
CA ILE A 138 -2.54 -6.39 5.61
C ILE A 138 -1.72 -5.24 4.99
N LEU A 139 -2.38 -4.30 4.31
CA LEU A 139 -1.78 -3.10 3.73
C LEU A 139 -2.36 -1.83 4.36
N PHE A 140 -1.51 -1.00 4.92
CA PHE A 140 -1.81 0.38 5.29
C PHE A 140 -1.45 1.33 4.15
N LEU A 141 -2.37 2.19 3.75
CA LEU A 141 -2.24 3.12 2.63
C LEU A 141 -2.20 4.58 3.11
N ASP A 142 -1.09 5.28 2.87
CA ASP A 142 -1.02 6.73 3.08
C ASP A 142 -1.71 7.48 1.94
N VAL A 143 -3.05 7.56 2.03
CA VAL A 143 -3.89 8.18 1.00
C VAL A 143 -4.96 9.08 1.65
N PRO A 144 -5.38 10.15 0.96
CA PRO A 144 -6.45 11.01 1.46
C PRO A 144 -7.76 10.22 1.66
N ALA A 145 -8.50 10.50 2.73
CA ALA A 145 -9.79 9.85 3.00
C ALA A 145 -10.82 10.03 1.88
N ALA A 146 -10.73 11.11 1.10
CA ALA A 146 -11.55 11.34 -0.08
C ALA A 146 -11.37 10.26 -1.18
N GLU A 147 -10.23 9.56 -1.17
CA GLU A 147 -9.94 8.47 -2.10
C GLU A 147 -10.44 7.10 -1.59
N LEU A 148 -10.95 7.00 -0.36
CA LEU A 148 -11.44 5.75 0.22
C LEU A 148 -12.46 5.00 -0.67
N PRO A 149 -13.44 5.64 -1.33
CA PRO A 149 -14.37 4.91 -2.22
C PRO A 149 -13.66 4.17 -3.36
N PHE A 150 -12.59 4.76 -3.89
CA PHE A 150 -11.76 4.14 -4.93
C PHE A 150 -11.03 2.92 -4.36
N TRP A 151 -10.35 3.07 -3.22
CA TRP A 151 -9.60 1.98 -2.58
C TRP A 151 -10.51 0.85 -2.08
N ARG A 152 -11.69 1.17 -1.55
CA ARG A 152 -12.71 0.18 -1.19
C ARG A 152 -13.14 -0.64 -2.39
N HIS A 153 -13.40 0.01 -3.52
CA HIS A 153 -13.79 -0.69 -4.74
C HIS A 153 -12.65 -1.57 -5.29
N LEU A 154 -11.42 -1.06 -5.27
CA LEU A 154 -10.26 -1.71 -5.87
C LEU A 154 -9.84 -2.99 -5.12
N MET A 155 -9.78 -2.92 -3.80
CA MET A 155 -9.13 -3.94 -2.97
C MET A 155 -9.84 -4.19 -1.64
N GLY A 156 -11.11 -3.78 -1.52
CA GLY A 156 -11.86 -3.95 -0.28
C GLY A 156 -11.30 -3.12 0.88
N ALA A 157 -10.61 -2.01 0.60
CA ALA A 157 -10.05 -1.17 1.65
C ALA A 157 -11.16 -0.56 2.54
N GLU A 158 -10.91 -0.52 3.83
CA GLU A 158 -11.77 0.06 4.84
C GLU A 158 -11.06 1.17 5.63
N GLN A 159 -11.85 2.04 6.26
CA GLN A 159 -11.30 3.03 7.20
C GLN A 159 -11.41 2.50 8.63
N LEU A 160 -10.28 2.15 9.22
CA LEU A 160 -10.18 1.56 10.56
C LEU A 160 -9.24 2.41 11.41
N SER A 161 -9.72 2.88 12.56
CA SER A 161 -8.94 3.72 13.51
C SER A 161 -8.21 4.90 12.85
N GLY A 162 -8.81 5.50 11.82
CA GLY A 162 -8.24 6.64 11.09
C GLY A 162 -7.26 6.26 9.97
N PHE A 163 -7.03 4.98 9.70
CA PHE A 163 -6.19 4.47 8.62
C PHE A 163 -7.03 3.91 7.48
N VAL A 164 -6.54 4.03 6.25
CA VAL A 164 -7.08 3.27 5.11
C VAL A 164 -6.31 1.96 5.02
N VAL A 165 -7.03 0.84 5.17
CA VAL A 165 -6.43 -0.48 5.38
C VAL A 165 -7.11 -1.51 4.48
N ALA A 166 -6.33 -2.42 3.89
CA ALA A 166 -6.86 -3.49 3.05
C ALA A 166 -6.22 -4.84 3.39
N GLY A 167 -6.99 -5.92 3.24
CA GLY A 167 -6.53 -7.30 3.48
C GLY A 167 -6.20 -8.02 2.19
N GLY A 168 -5.30 -8.99 2.25
CA GLY A 168 -4.80 -9.71 1.07
C GLY A 168 -5.85 -10.50 0.31
N ASP A 169 -6.80 -11.12 1.01
CA ASP A 169 -7.83 -11.93 0.37
C ASP A 169 -8.85 -11.13 -0.44
N GLU A 170 -9.15 -9.90 -0.03
CA GLU A 170 -10.06 -9.04 -0.80
C GLU A 170 -9.40 -8.60 -2.12
N LEU A 171 -8.07 -8.56 -2.16
CA LEU A 171 -7.29 -8.35 -3.38
C LEU A 171 -7.26 -9.60 -4.26
N ALA A 172 -7.05 -10.79 -3.68
CA ALA A 172 -7.07 -12.07 -4.40
C ALA A 172 -8.47 -12.44 -4.92
N ARG A 173 -9.54 -12.10 -4.20
CA ARG A 173 -10.95 -12.27 -4.63
C ARG A 173 -11.29 -11.35 -5.79
N ASN A 174 -10.79 -10.12 -5.80
CA ASN A 174 -10.98 -9.21 -6.93
C ASN A 174 -10.19 -9.66 -8.18
N ASP A 175 -9.03 -10.31 -8.01
CA ASP A 175 -8.24 -10.87 -9.12
C ASP A 175 -8.89 -12.12 -9.76
N SER A 176 -9.60 -12.92 -8.96
CA SER A 176 -10.21 -14.19 -9.42
C SER A 176 -11.67 -14.08 -9.88
N SER A 177 -12.43 -13.07 -9.44
CA SER A 177 -13.87 -12.95 -9.73
C SER A 177 -14.25 -11.84 -10.74
N ARG A 178 -13.32 -10.93 -11.07
CA ARG A 178 -13.48 -9.95 -12.15
C ARG A 178 -12.20 -9.95 -12.96
N ARG A 179 -12.33 -9.86 -14.30
CA ARG A 179 -11.24 -9.39 -15.17
C ARG A 179 -10.56 -8.22 -14.45
N ALA A 180 -9.24 -8.25 -14.29
CA ALA A 180 -8.48 -7.07 -13.87
C ALA A 180 -9.10 -5.85 -14.59
N PRO A 181 -9.64 -4.86 -13.85
CA PRO A 181 -10.49 -3.86 -14.45
C PRO A 181 -9.75 -3.21 -15.62
N GLY A 182 -10.42 -3.09 -16.77
CA GLY A 182 -9.82 -2.42 -17.91
C GLY A 182 -9.52 -0.96 -17.57
N PHE A 183 -8.65 -0.31 -18.33
CA PHE A 183 -8.44 1.14 -18.23
C PHE A 183 -9.76 1.92 -18.20
N GLU A 184 -10.77 1.46 -18.94
CA GLU A 184 -12.12 2.04 -18.97
C GLU A 184 -12.90 1.88 -17.65
N ASP A 185 -12.74 0.77 -16.95
CA ASP A 185 -13.38 0.52 -15.65
C ASP A 185 -12.77 1.43 -14.57
N TYR A 186 -11.44 1.53 -14.56
CA TYR A 186 -10.73 2.45 -13.68
C TYR A 186 -11.01 3.92 -14.01
N ALA A 187 -11.10 4.29 -15.29
CA ALA A 187 -11.48 5.64 -15.72
C ALA A 187 -12.96 5.95 -15.39
N ALA A 188 -13.84 4.96 -15.46
CA ALA A 188 -15.24 5.10 -15.03
C ALA A 188 -15.35 5.28 -13.51
N LEU A 189 -14.58 4.53 -12.72
CA LEU A 189 -14.48 4.68 -11.26
C LEU A 189 -13.90 6.05 -10.88
N ALA A 190 -12.82 6.47 -11.54
CA ALA A 190 -12.23 7.79 -11.36
C ALA A 190 -13.22 8.92 -11.69
N LYS A 191 -14.02 8.79 -12.76
CA LYS A 191 -15.06 9.76 -13.11
C LYS A 191 -16.24 9.75 -12.13
N LEU A 192 -16.61 8.60 -11.60
CA LEU A 192 -17.68 8.45 -10.61
C LEU A 192 -17.32 9.16 -9.30
N HIS A 193 -16.06 9.07 -8.88
CA HIS A 193 -15.59 9.62 -7.61
C HIS A 193 -14.96 11.03 -7.74
N GLY A 194 -14.43 11.40 -8.90
CA GLY A 194 -13.88 12.74 -9.19
C GLY A 194 -14.93 13.85 -9.34
N ARG A 195 -16.21 13.49 -9.56
CA ARG A 195 -17.32 14.47 -9.64
C ARG A 195 -17.77 15.03 -8.28
N SER A 196 -17.32 14.46 -7.17
CA SER A 196 -17.69 14.93 -5.82
C SER A 196 -16.86 16.10 -5.30
N ALA A 197 -15.81 16.54 -6.00
CA ALA A 197 -14.91 17.60 -5.53
C ALA A 197 -15.14 19.00 -6.14
N THR A 198 -16.08 19.17 -7.08
CA THR A 198 -16.34 20.46 -7.76
C THR A 198 -17.78 20.94 -7.65
N GLY A 199 -18.37 20.85 -6.46
CA GLY A 199 -19.73 21.30 -6.20
C GLY A 199 -19.90 22.00 -4.86
N ARG A 200 -19.37 23.22 -4.73
CA ARG A 200 -19.89 24.30 -3.86
C ARG A 200 -19.20 25.61 -4.25
N ASN A 201 -19.91 26.41 -5.06
CA ASN A 201 -19.97 27.86 -4.92
C ASN A 201 -21.40 28.19 -4.50
#